data_AF-A0A1I1Q4I9-F1
#
_entry.id   AF-A0A1I1Q4I9-F1
#
_cell.length_a   1.000
_cell.length_b   1.000
_cell.length_c   1.000
_cell.angle_alpha   90.00
_cell.angle_beta   90.00
_cell.angle_gamma   90.00
#
_symmetry.space_group_name_H-M   'P 1'
#
loop_
_entity.id
_entity.type
_entity.pdbx_description
1 polymer ?
#
loop_
_entity_poly.entity_id
_entity_poly.type
_entity_poly.pdbx_seq_one_letter_code
_entity_poly.pdbx_strand_id
1 'polypeptide(L)' 'MPPILIDIKAAAWQAGRPESTIRWWAHTGRITTHRLGPGRGQVRYDADEIPIAVRDEHNADVILVPCKPPPLPERQPAAA' A
#
# COMPACT_ATOMS: atom_id res chain seq x y z
N MET A 1 -1.60 6.66 -17.67
CA MET A 1 -0.99 7.77 -16.93
C MET A 1 0.21 7.20 -16.17
N PRO A 2 1.28 7.96 -15.91
CA PRO A 2 2.38 7.47 -15.07
C PRO A 2 1.85 7.17 -13.64
N PRO A 3 2.34 6.09 -12.99
CA PRO A 3 1.87 5.72 -11.65
C PRO A 3 2.26 6.79 -10.63
N ILE A 4 1.38 7.05 -9.67
CA ILE A 4 1.62 8.01 -8.59
C ILE A 4 2.37 7.29 -7.47
N LEU A 5 3.67 7.57 -7.37
CA LEU A 5 4.55 6.91 -6.42
C LEU A 5 4.59 7.63 -5.07
N ILE A 6 4.08 6.98 -4.03
CA ILE A 6 4.02 7.53 -2.67
C ILE A 6 4.98 6.83 -1.73
N ASP A 7 5.37 7.49 -0.64
CA ASP A 7 6.16 6.85 0.41
C ASP A 7 5.28 5.98 1.33
N ILE A 8 5.94 5.28 2.25
CA ILE A 8 5.27 4.38 3.18
C ILE A 8 4.30 5.09 4.14
N LYS A 9 4.60 6.35 4.51
CA LYS A 9 3.79 7.11 5.44
C LYS A 9 2.50 7.56 4.77
N ALA A 10 2.61 8.06 3.55
CA ALA A 10 1.48 8.40 2.69
C ALA A 10 0.64 7.15 2.38
N ALA A 11 1.27 6.00 2.10
CA ALA A 11 0.56 4.74 1.89
C ALA A 11 -0.20 4.27 3.14
N ALA A 12 0.44 4.33 4.32
CA ALA A 12 -0.17 3.98 5.59
C ALA A 12 -1.34 4.92 5.93
N TRP A 13 -1.15 6.21 5.68
CA TRP A 13 -2.20 7.21 5.81
C TRP A 13 -3.33 6.88 4.84
N GLN A 14 -3.11 6.80 3.52
CA GLN A 14 -4.15 6.48 2.54
C GLN A 14 -4.97 5.23 2.93
N ALA A 15 -4.29 4.16 3.31
CA ALA A 15 -4.90 2.90 3.72
C ALA A 15 -5.58 2.91 5.10
N GLY A 16 -5.29 3.89 5.96
CA GLY A 16 -5.69 3.86 7.37
C GLY A 16 -5.18 2.60 8.10
N ARG A 17 -3.98 2.14 7.73
CA ARG A 17 -3.35 0.91 8.26
C ARG A 17 -1.91 1.25 8.68
N PRO A 18 -1.34 0.54 9.66
CA PRO A 18 0.03 0.80 10.07
C PRO A 18 1.02 0.48 8.96
N GLU A 19 2.17 1.16 8.94
CA GLU A 19 3.24 0.95 7.95
C GLU A 19 3.67 -0.52 7.81
N SER A 20 3.63 -1.28 8.90
CA SER A 20 3.94 -2.72 8.91
C SER A 20 2.99 -3.53 8.02
N THR A 21 1.72 -3.14 7.94
CA THR A 21 0.73 -3.77 7.05
C THR A 21 1.04 -3.48 5.58
N ILE A 22 1.44 -2.25 5.25
CA ILE A 22 1.86 -1.88 3.90
C ILE A 22 3.10 -2.68 3.48
N ARG A 23 4.10 -2.81 4.36
CA ARG A 23 5.28 -3.65 4.10
C ARG A 23 4.89 -5.11 3.91
N TRP A 24 3.93 -5.62 4.69
CA TRP A 24 3.44 -6.98 4.54
C TRP A 24 2.71 -7.18 3.21
N TRP A 25 1.92 -6.22 2.74
CA TRP A 25 1.30 -6.25 1.41
C TRP A 25 2.33 -6.26 0.29
N ALA A 26 3.35 -5.42 0.38
CA ALA A 26 4.46 -5.44 -0.57
C ALA A 26 5.20 -6.77 -0.56
N HIS A 27 5.50 -7.32 0.63
CA HIS A 27 6.18 -8.60 0.73
C HIS A 27 5.35 -9.76 0.17
N THR A 28 4.03 -9.71 0.36
CA THR A 28 3.10 -10.72 -0.19
C THR A 28 2.76 -10.50 -1.66
N GLY A 29 3.30 -9.45 -2.30
CA GLY A 29 3.05 -9.12 -3.70
C GLY A 29 1.65 -8.57 -3.97
N ARG A 30 0.94 -8.08 -2.96
CA ARG A 30 -0.39 -7.48 -3.10
C ARG A 30 -0.36 -6.07 -3.67
N ILE A 31 0.77 -5.38 -3.49
CA ILE A 31 1.02 -4.04 -4.01
C ILE A 31 2.43 -4.00 -4.62
N THR A 32 2.57 -3.21 -5.67
CA THR A 32 3.78 -2.99 -6.43
C THR A 32 4.67 -2.00 -5.70
N THR A 33 5.95 -2.34 -5.60
CA THR A 33 6.98 -1.48 -5.03
C THR A 33 7.97 -1.04 -6.09
N HIS A 34 8.23 0.26 -6.17
CA HIS A 34 9.22 0.85 -7.05
C HIS A 34 10.44 1.27 -6.25
N ARG A 35 11.63 0.85 -6.69
CA ARG A 35 12.88 1.23 -6.05
C ARG A 35 13.58 2.30 -6.89
N LEU A 36 13.68 3.52 -6.35
CA LEU A 36 14.34 4.63 -7.05
C LEU A 36 15.87 4.68 -6.86
N GLY A 37 16.43 3.82 -6.00
CA GLY A 37 17.88 3.74 -5.80
C GLY A 37 18.31 2.73 -4.74
N PRO A 38 19.63 2.53 -4.58
CA PRO A 38 20.18 1.72 -3.50
C PRO A 38 20.04 2.43 -2.15
N GLY A 39 19.64 1.69 -1.10
CA GLY A 39 19.55 2.20 0.26
C GLY A 39 18.18 2.04 0.93
N ARG A 40 18.10 2.46 2.20
CA ARG A 40 16.86 2.52 3.00
C ARG A 40 16.05 3.76 2.60
N GLY A 41 14.72 3.65 2.52
CA GLY A 41 13.84 4.76 2.19
C GLY A 41 13.66 5.06 0.70
N GLN A 42 14.29 4.30 -0.20
CA GLN A 42 14.18 4.45 -1.65
C GLN A 42 13.01 3.66 -2.27
N VAL A 43 12.18 3.04 -1.43
CA VAL A 43 11.02 2.25 -1.85
C VAL A 43 9.80 3.17 -1.88
N ARG A 44 9.13 3.21 -3.03
CA ARG A 44 7.84 3.86 -3.22
C ARG A 44 6.79 2.82 -3.56
N TYR A 45 5.54 3.15 -3.27
CA TYR A 45 4.37 2.32 -3.51
C TYR A 45 3.49 3.01 -4.53
N ASP A 46 2.81 2.24 -5.37
CA ASP A 46 1.82 2.80 -6.27
C ASP A 46 0.56 3.18 -5.49
N ALA A 47 0.18 4.46 -5.55
CA ALA A 47 -1.00 4.98 -4.85
C ALA A 47 -2.30 4.41 -5.42
N ASP A 48 -2.35 4.06 -6.71
CA ASP A 48 -3.56 3.56 -7.36
C ASP A 48 -3.92 2.14 -6.90
N GLU A 49 -2.92 1.37 -6.45
CA GLU A 49 -3.10 0.03 -5.91
C GLU A 49 -3.46 0.02 -4.41
N ILE A 50 -3.33 1.15 -3.72
CA ILE A 50 -3.57 1.24 -2.27
C ILE A 50 -5.02 1.65 -2.02
N PRO A 51 -5.83 0.78 -1.40
CA PRO A 51 -7.21 1.11 -1.09
C PRO A 51 -7.29 2.28 -0.09
N ILE A 52 -8.27 3.17 -0.27
CA ILE A 52 -8.46 4.33 0.61
C ILE A 52 -9.32 3.93 1.82
N ALA A 53 -8.91 4.33 3.02
CA ALA A 53 -9.72 4.19 4.23
C ALA A 53 -10.84 5.23 4.28
N VAL A 54 -11.97 4.86 4.91
CA VAL A 54 -13.04 5.81 5.22
C VAL A 54 -12.64 6.57 6.48
N ARG A 55 -12.60 7.90 6.38
CA ARG A 55 -12.24 8.81 7.46
C ARG A 55 -13.42 9.68 7.85
N ASP A 56 -13.37 10.19 9.07
CA ASP A 56 -14.28 11.24 9.52
C ASP A 56 -14.02 12.52 8.72
N GLU A 57 -15.09 13.15 8.24
CA GLU A 57 -15.06 14.38 7.45
C GLU A 57 -14.64 15.59 8.27
N HIS A 58 -14.89 15.55 9.59
CA HIS A 58 -14.54 16.63 10.52
C HIS A 58 -13.17 16.42 11.16
N ASN A 59 -12.61 15.21 11.08
CA ASN A 59 -11.28 14.90 11.58
C ASN A 59 -10.60 13.78 10.76
N ALA A 60 -9.74 14.17 9.82
CA ALA A 60 -9.04 13.23 8.94
C ALA A 60 -8.08 12.25 9.66
N ASP A 61 -7.79 12.48 10.94
CA ASP A 61 -7.00 11.56 11.77
C ASP A 61 -7.86 10.43 12.37
N VAL A 62 -9.19 10.57 12.35
CA VAL A 62 -10.11 9.53 12.82
C VAL A 62 -10.47 8.61 11.66
N ILE A 63 -10.02 7.36 11.75
CA ILE A 63 -10.33 6.30 10.78
C ILE A 63 -11.66 5.64 11.20
N LEU A 64 -12.71 5.84 10.41
CA LEU A 64 -14.02 5.22 10.63
C LEU A 64 -14.00 3.75 10.19
N VAL A 65 -13.44 3.48 9.01
CA VAL A 65 -13.29 2.12 8.48
C VAL A 65 -11.91 1.99 7.83
N PRO A 66 -11.00 1.14 8.38
CA PRO A 66 -9.73 0.89 7.74
C PRO A 66 -9.97 0.13 6.43
N CYS A 67 -9.14 0.39 5.42
CA CYS A 67 -9.38 -0.21 4.12
C CYS A 67 -9.25 -1.75 4.16
N LYS A 68 -9.95 -2.41 3.22
CA LYS A 68 -9.82 -3.85 3.04
C LYS A 68 -8.45 -4.16 2.44
N PRO A 69 -7.81 -5.27 2.84
CA PRO A 69 -6.56 -5.68 2.23
C PRO A 69 -6.74 -5.90 0.72
N PRO A 70 -5.79 -5.46 -0.13
CA PRO A 70 -5.80 -5.80 -1.54
C PRO A 70 -5.73 -7.34 -1.72
N PRO A 71 -6.33 -7.88 -2.79
CA PRO A 71 -6.32 -9.31 -3.06
C PRO A 71 -4.89 -9.80 -3.22
N LEU A 72 -4.66 -11.07 -2.85
CA LEU A 72 -3.39 -11.71 -3.16
C LEU A 72 -3.30 -11.89 -4.68
N PRO A 73 -2.10 -11.73 -5.28
CA PRO A 73 -1.91 -12.12 -6.67
C PRO A 73 -2.28 -13.60 -6.80
N GLU A 74 -2.98 -13.95 -7.89
CA GLU A 74 -3.28 -15.35 -8.18
C GLU A 74 -1.98 -16.14 -8.20
N ARG A 75 -1.85 -17.08 -7.26
CA ARG A 75 -0.68 -17.96 -7.20
C ARG A 75 -0.76 -18.85 -8.43
N GLN A 76 0.03 -18.54 -9.47
CA GLN A 76 0.19 -19.48 -10.57
C GLN A 76 0.77 -20.78 -10.00
N PRO A 77 0.12 -21.94 -10.22
CA PRO A 77 0.69 -23.21 -9.81
C PRO A 77 2.05 -23.35 -10.50
N ALA A 78 3.09 -23.67 -9.72
CA ALA A 78 4.39 -23.99 -10.28
C ALA A 78 4.20 -25.17 -11.24
N ALA A 79 4.52 -24.98 -12.52
CA ALA A 79 4.54 -26.05 -13.49
C ALA A 79 5.52 -27.13 -12.98
N ALA A 80 4.99 -28.34 -12.78
CA ALA A 80 5.72 -29.52 -12.37
C ALA A 80 6.44 -30.18 -13.56
#